data_AF-U2K875-F1
#
_entry.id   AF-U2K875-F1
#
_cell.length_a   1.000
_cell.length_b   1.000
_cell.length_c   1.000
_cell.angle_alpha   90.00
_cell.angle_beta   90.00
_cell.angle_gamma   90.00
#
_symmetry.space_group_name_H-M   'P 1'
#
loop_
_entity.id
_entity.type
_entity.pdbx_description
1 polymer ?
#
loop_
_entity_poly.entity_id
_entity_poly.type
_entity_poly.pdbx_seq_one_letter_code
_entity_poly.pdbx_strand_id
1 'polypeptide(L)'
;MESNSNDNYVLVLEDRTEVKNEQEAGKLSVVSSVDDKGNLKTTEAVAANQAAFLKFNNKDGLLKNFMTNFLKQFNNPTHFGLYKVVADNVEQSVDNLRTMLQNREKPESKQQLAYSQVRFEDFLPKQKNATAIDESKIDWKQLDTLGLSRERLEQSGELEKMLNWQKSNLLTIAVPIGDTTIYTEARLAFRT
;
A
#
# COMPACT_ATOMS: atom_id res chain seq x y z
N MET A 1 -4.37 -24.44 28.58
CA MET A 1 -3.14 -24.43 27.76
C MET A 1 -2.85 -22.98 27.48
N GLU A 2 -1.76 -22.46 28.04
CA GLU A 2 -1.35 -21.07 27.86
C GLU A 2 -0.96 -20.86 26.39
N SER A 3 -1.57 -19.85 25.76
CA SER A 3 -1.17 -19.41 24.43
C SER A 3 0.31 -19.00 24.50
N ASN A 4 1.20 -19.75 23.82
CA ASN A 4 2.62 -19.40 23.75
C ASN A 4 2.76 -17.92 23.34
N SER A 5 3.22 -17.07 24.28
CA SER A 5 3.39 -15.62 24.10
C SER A 5 4.31 -15.27 22.92
N ASN A 6 5.17 -16.22 22.51
CA ASN A 6 6.15 -16.07 21.43
C ASN A 6 5.56 -15.87 20.02
N ASP A 7 4.26 -16.10 19.82
CA ASP A 7 3.61 -15.84 18.51
C ASP A 7 3.08 -14.41 18.37
N ASN A 8 3.11 -13.61 19.46
CA ASN A 8 2.56 -12.26 19.46
C ASN A 8 3.60 -11.24 18.98
N TYR A 9 3.19 -10.41 18.02
CA TYR A 9 4.00 -9.32 17.50
C TYR A 9 3.21 -8.02 17.50
N VAL A 10 3.92 -6.90 17.43
CA VAL A 10 3.34 -5.58 17.19
C VAL A 10 3.82 -5.07 15.84
N LEU A 11 3.07 -4.14 15.26
CA LEU A 11 3.47 -3.47 14.02
C LEU A 11 4.13 -2.14 14.34
N VAL A 12 5.29 -1.92 13.75
CA VAL A 12 6.01 -0.65 13.77
C VAL A 12 5.82 0.03 12.43
N LEU A 13 5.27 1.23 12.44
CA LEU A 13 5.14 2.11 11.30
C LEU A 13 6.38 3.00 11.20
N GLU A 14 7.03 2.98 10.05
CA GLU A 14 8.02 3.97 9.63
C GLU A 14 7.32 4.99 8.72
N ASP A 15 7.19 6.24 9.16
CA ASP A 15 6.71 7.35 8.34
C ASP A 15 7.89 8.11 7.73
N ARG A 16 7.99 8.07 6.40
CA ARG A 16 9.05 8.71 5.62
C ARG A 16 8.58 9.96 4.87
N THR A 17 7.40 10.49 5.20
CA THR A 17 6.81 11.65 4.51
C THR A 17 7.71 12.89 4.59
N GLU A 18 8.41 13.09 5.71
CA GLU A 18 9.31 14.23 5.94
C GLU A 18 10.79 13.90 5.64
N VAL A 19 11.09 12.68 5.21
CA VAL A 19 12.47 12.22 4.96
C VAL A 19 12.93 12.73 3.60
N LYS A 20 14.05 13.46 3.59
CA LYS A 20 14.64 14.05 2.37
C LYS A 20 15.68 13.16 1.70
N ASN A 21 16.25 12.21 2.44
CA ASN A 21 17.29 11.29 1.97
C ASN A 21 16.80 9.84 2.06
N GLU A 22 16.88 9.10 0.97
CA GLU A 22 16.44 7.70 0.92
C GLU A 22 17.20 6.78 1.89
N GLN A 23 18.38 7.18 2.36
CA GLN A 23 19.19 6.46 3.35
C GLN A 23 18.75 6.73 4.80
N GLU A 24 18.00 7.80 5.06
CA GLU A 24 17.53 8.14 6.40
C GLU A 24 16.30 7.29 6.78
N ALA A 25 16.30 6.84 8.03
CA ALA A 25 15.15 6.18 8.64
C ALA A 25 14.04 7.20 8.91
N GLY A 26 12.80 6.82 8.60
CA GLY A 26 11.63 7.62 8.95
C GLY A 26 11.34 7.65 10.44
N LYS A 27 10.28 8.37 10.81
CA LYS A 27 9.77 8.38 12.17
C LYS A 27 9.16 7.02 12.49
N LEU A 28 9.67 6.36 13.53
CA LEU A 28 9.16 5.07 13.98
C LEU A 28 8.08 5.26 15.05
N SER A 29 6.97 4.53 14.93
CA SER A 29 5.91 4.52 15.94
C SER A 29 5.20 3.16 15.94
N VAL A 30 4.69 2.73 17.09
CA VAL A 30 4.01 1.43 17.25
C VAL A 30 2.52 1.60 17.07
N VAL A 31 1.88 0.71 16.32
CA VAL A 31 0.43 0.71 16.13
C VAL A 31 -0.26 0.41 17.46
N SER A 32 -1.16 1.30 17.89
CA SER A 32 -1.92 1.16 19.13
C SER A 32 -3.38 0.79 18.89
N SER A 33 -4.00 1.32 17.84
CA SER A 33 -5.37 0.98 17.45
C SER A 33 -5.68 1.43 16.02
N VAL A 34 -6.81 0.95 15.49
CA VAL A 34 -7.45 1.51 14.30
C VAL A 34 -8.83 1.97 14.74
N ASP A 35 -9.19 3.22 14.46
CA ASP A 35 -10.51 3.73 14.83
C ASP A 35 -11.62 3.26 13.85
N ASP A 36 -12.88 3.50 14.19
CA ASP A 36 -14.05 3.10 13.39
C ASP A 36 -14.07 3.75 11.98
N LYS A 37 -13.31 4.83 11.78
CA LYS A 37 -13.15 5.50 10.49
C LYS A 37 -11.96 4.96 9.70
N GLY A 38 -11.25 3.97 10.25
CA GLY A 38 -10.08 3.35 9.66
C GLY A 38 -8.78 4.12 9.88
N ASN A 39 -8.77 5.20 10.67
CA ASN A 39 -7.54 5.95 10.96
C ASN A 39 -6.62 5.14 11.84
N LEU A 40 -5.37 5.03 11.40
CA LEU A 40 -4.29 4.45 12.17
C LEU A 40 -3.93 5.34 13.35
N LYS A 41 -3.95 4.79 14.57
CA LYS A 41 -3.34 5.41 15.74
C LYS A 41 -2.03 4.72 16.07
N THR A 42 -1.01 5.53 16.30
CA THR A 42 0.30 5.07 16.73
C THR A 42 0.67 5.72 18.06
N THR A 43 1.63 5.12 18.75
CA THR A 43 2.22 5.64 19.97
C THR A 43 3.73 5.40 19.97
N GLU A 44 4.45 6.04 20.88
CA GLU A 44 5.89 5.85 21.01
C GLU A 44 6.24 4.44 21.48
N ALA A 45 7.36 3.92 20.98
CA ALA A 45 7.85 2.57 21.24
C ALA A 45 8.54 2.41 22.62
N VAL A 46 7.95 2.97 23.67
CA VAL A 46 8.52 2.92 25.03
C VAL A 46 7.78 1.92 25.91
N ALA A 47 8.46 1.31 26.87
CA ALA A 47 7.87 0.36 27.81
C ALA A 47 6.63 0.92 28.54
N ALA A 48 6.60 2.22 28.83
CA ALA A 48 5.44 2.89 29.44
C ALA A 48 4.15 2.77 28.61
N ASN A 49 4.27 2.61 27.28
CA ASN A 49 3.14 2.48 26.36
C ASN A 49 2.80 1.03 26.03
N GLN A 50 3.44 0.04 26.66
CA GLN A 50 3.29 -1.37 26.29
C GLN A 50 1.84 -1.87 26.36
N ALA A 51 1.07 -1.38 27.33
CA ALA A 51 -0.35 -1.71 27.47
C ALA A 51 -1.22 -1.16 26.32
N ALA A 52 -0.74 -0.14 25.60
CA ALA A 52 -1.44 0.49 24.50
C ALA A 52 -1.11 -0.12 23.13
N PHE A 53 -0.12 -1.01 23.02
CA PHE A 53 0.26 -1.59 21.74
C PHE A 53 -0.78 -2.60 21.25
N LEU A 54 -1.14 -2.49 19.96
CA LEU A 54 -1.98 -3.48 19.31
C LEU A 54 -1.14 -4.74 19.05
N LYS A 55 -1.50 -5.82 19.73
CA LYS A 55 -0.87 -7.13 19.55
C LYS A 55 -1.58 -7.90 18.45
N PHE A 56 -0.78 -8.44 17.54
CA PHE A 56 -1.19 -9.30 16.45
C PHE A 56 -0.69 -10.71 16.73
N ASN A 57 -1.42 -11.69 16.23
CA ASN A 57 -0.90 -13.04 16.07
C ASN A 57 -1.07 -13.48 14.60
N ASN A 58 -0.42 -14.59 14.24
CA ASN A 58 -0.49 -15.12 12.87
C ASN A 58 -1.76 -15.95 12.61
N LYS A 59 -2.63 -16.18 13.60
CA LYS A 59 -3.73 -17.15 13.55
C LYS A 59 -5.12 -16.52 13.44
N ASP A 60 -5.28 -15.25 13.86
CA ASP A 60 -6.61 -14.64 14.07
C ASP A 60 -7.07 -13.75 12.90
N GLY A 61 -6.29 -13.68 11.81
CA GLY A 61 -6.63 -12.87 10.63
C GLY A 61 -6.64 -11.35 10.86
N LEU A 62 -6.32 -10.88 12.07
CA LEU A 62 -6.34 -9.48 12.48
C LEU A 62 -5.42 -8.61 11.59
N LEU A 63 -4.22 -9.12 11.25
CA LEU A 63 -3.30 -8.45 10.33
C LEU A 63 -3.94 -8.20 8.96
N LYS A 64 -4.69 -9.18 8.42
CA LYS A 64 -5.33 -9.04 7.11
C LYS A 64 -6.39 -7.94 7.11
N ASN A 65 -7.21 -7.88 8.16
CA ASN A 65 -8.23 -6.84 8.30
C ASN A 65 -7.60 -5.46 8.47
N PHE A 66 -6.55 -5.37 9.29
CA PHE A 66 -5.74 -4.17 9.46
C PHE A 66 -5.21 -3.68 8.10
N MET A 67 -4.52 -4.54 7.36
CA MET A 67 -3.91 -4.17 6.09
C MET A 67 -4.95 -3.78 5.02
N THR A 68 -6.10 -4.46 5.00
CA THR A 68 -7.20 -4.12 4.08
C THR A 68 -7.71 -2.70 4.32
N ASN A 69 -7.81 -2.26 5.58
CA ASN A 69 -8.25 -0.91 5.91
C ASN A 69 -7.13 0.12 5.70
N PHE A 70 -5.90 -0.24 6.08
CA PHE A 70 -4.71 0.58 5.86
C PHE A 70 -4.54 0.96 4.38
N LEU A 71 -4.60 -0.03 3.48
CA LEU A 71 -4.42 0.20 2.05
C LEU A 71 -5.60 0.95 1.39
N LYS A 72 -6.80 0.90 1.98
CA LYS A 72 -7.94 1.73 1.54
C LYS A 72 -7.76 3.20 1.92
N GLN A 73 -7.16 3.47 3.07
CA GLN A 73 -6.97 4.82 3.57
C GLN A 73 -5.78 5.50 2.90
N PHE A 74 -4.67 4.78 2.77
CA PHE A 74 -3.42 5.28 2.22
C PHE A 74 -3.30 4.81 0.75
N ASN A 75 -3.93 5.55 -0.17
CA ASN A 75 -3.96 5.26 -1.61
C ASN A 75 -2.57 5.18 -2.28
N ASN A 76 -1.52 5.66 -1.61
CA ASN A 76 -0.12 5.49 -2.04
C ASN A 76 0.80 5.31 -0.82
N PRO A 77 0.90 4.09 -0.26
CA PRO A 77 1.59 3.86 1.00
C PRO A 77 3.12 3.82 0.85
N THR A 78 3.68 4.27 -0.28
CA THR A 78 5.12 4.19 -0.61
C THR A 78 6.02 4.96 0.36
N HIS A 79 5.46 5.95 1.08
CA HIS A 79 6.16 6.69 2.14
C HIS A 79 6.11 5.98 3.50
N PHE A 80 5.42 4.84 3.61
CA PHE A 80 5.31 4.07 4.84
C PHE A 80 6.04 2.73 4.75
N GLY A 81 6.74 2.39 5.83
CA GLY A 81 7.21 1.03 6.10
C GLY A 81 6.39 0.42 7.24
N LEU A 82 6.01 -0.86 7.13
CA LEU A 82 5.47 -1.61 8.28
C LEU A 82 6.36 -2.81 8.56
N TYR A 83 6.75 -2.96 9.82
CA TYR A 83 7.66 -4.00 10.28
C TYR A 83 7.06 -4.72 11.48
N LYS A 84 7.14 -6.06 11.48
CA LYS A 84 6.75 -6.91 12.60
C LYS A 84 7.90 -6.97 13.60
N VAL A 85 7.60 -6.71 14.86
CA VAL A 85 8.56 -6.90 15.97
C VAL A 85 7.91 -7.69 17.10
N VAL A 86 8.71 -8.44 17.84
CA VAL A 86 8.22 -9.26 18.95
C VAL A 86 7.60 -8.39 20.06
N ALA A 87 6.47 -8.82 20.62
CA ALA A 87 5.71 -8.01 21.57
C ALA A 87 6.34 -7.95 22.98
N ASP A 88 7.24 -8.88 23.31
CA ASP A 88 7.81 -9.01 24.66
C ASP A 88 8.89 -7.96 24.95
N ASN A 89 9.52 -7.38 23.92
CA ASN A 89 10.58 -6.39 24.07
C ASN A 89 10.58 -5.36 22.91
N VAL A 90 9.49 -4.60 22.83
CA VAL A 90 9.23 -3.69 21.70
C VAL A 90 10.25 -2.56 21.63
N GLU A 91 10.63 -1.96 22.77
CA GLU A 91 11.57 -0.84 22.81
C GLU A 91 12.93 -1.21 22.19
N GLN A 92 13.54 -2.30 22.68
CA GLN A 92 14.79 -2.80 22.11
C GLN A 92 14.63 -3.27 20.64
N SER A 93 13.48 -3.87 20.30
CA SER A 93 13.23 -4.33 18.93
C SER A 93 13.10 -3.16 17.96
N VAL A 94 12.51 -2.05 18.39
CA VAL A 94 12.38 -0.82 17.59
C VAL A 94 13.72 -0.11 17.45
N ASP A 95 14.56 -0.08 18.49
CA ASP A 95 15.93 0.47 18.41
C ASP A 95 16.82 -0.33 17.45
N ASN A 96 16.72 -1.66 17.50
CA ASN A 96 17.40 -2.54 16.55
C ASN A 96 16.91 -2.28 15.12
N LEU A 97 15.59 -2.20 14.92
CA LEU A 97 14.99 -1.87 13.63
C LEU A 97 15.48 -0.51 13.12
N ARG A 98 15.54 0.51 13.98
CA ARG A 98 16.06 1.84 13.63
C ARG A 98 17.49 1.76 13.11
N THR A 99 18.33 1.00 13.79
CA THR A 99 19.73 0.78 13.38
C THR A 99 19.81 0.05 12.03
N MET A 100 18.96 -0.94 11.79
CA MET A 100 18.87 -1.64 10.51
C MET A 100 18.42 -0.71 9.39
N LEU A 101 17.43 0.15 9.63
CA LEU A 101 16.91 1.12 8.67
C LEU A 101 17.92 2.21 8.29
N GLN A 102 18.79 2.62 9.23
CA GLN A 102 19.92 3.52 8.96
C GLN A 102 21.03 2.82 8.15
N ASN A 103 21.12 1.50 8.21
CA ASN A 103 22.11 0.69 7.50
C ASN A 103 21.49 -0.12 6.37
N ARG A 104 20.39 0.35 5.75
CA ARG A 104 19.59 -0.40 4.76
C ARG A 104 20.36 -0.83 3.50
N GLU A 105 21.48 -0.18 3.22
CA GLU A 105 22.36 -0.51 2.09
C GLU A 105 23.21 -1.76 2.34
N LYS A 106 23.43 -2.13 3.62
CA LYS A 106 24.16 -3.34 3.96
C LYS A 106 23.31 -4.58 3.63
N PRO A 107 23.90 -5.61 2.99
CA PRO A 107 23.16 -6.80 2.58
C PRO A 107 22.54 -7.55 3.77
N GLU A 108 23.20 -7.56 4.93
CA GLU A 108 22.69 -8.18 6.16
C GLU A 108 21.44 -7.46 6.68
N SER A 109 21.49 -6.12 6.81
CA SER A 109 20.32 -5.32 7.21
C SER A 109 19.17 -5.51 6.24
N LYS A 110 19.43 -5.54 4.93
CA LYS A 110 18.41 -5.72 3.89
C LYS A 110 17.71 -7.08 4.02
N GLN A 111 18.46 -8.14 4.31
CA GLN A 111 17.88 -9.47 4.55
C GLN A 111 17.01 -9.48 5.80
N GLN A 112 17.47 -8.92 6.91
CA GLN A 112 16.72 -8.90 8.17
C GLN A 112 15.46 -8.04 8.09
N LEU A 113 15.53 -6.88 7.41
CA LEU A 113 14.37 -6.04 7.12
C LEU A 113 13.36 -6.81 6.26
N ALA A 114 13.80 -7.55 5.23
CA ALA A 114 12.90 -8.32 4.39
C ALA A 114 12.11 -9.43 5.13
N TYR A 115 12.68 -10.00 6.20
CA TYR A 115 11.99 -11.00 7.03
C TYR A 115 10.93 -10.38 7.96
N SER A 116 11.16 -9.16 8.45
CA SER A 116 10.26 -8.48 9.39
C SER A 116 9.24 -7.59 8.67
N GLN A 117 9.54 -7.13 7.46
CA GLN A 117 8.71 -6.20 6.71
C GLN A 117 7.39 -6.85 6.26
N VAL A 118 6.29 -6.14 6.52
CA VAL A 118 4.98 -6.47 5.98
C VAL A 118 4.92 -5.97 4.55
N ARG A 119 4.88 -6.88 3.57
CA ARG A 119 4.76 -6.53 2.16
C ARG A 119 3.32 -6.14 1.87
N PHE A 120 3.10 -4.90 1.46
CA PHE A 120 1.75 -4.40 1.14
C PHE A 120 1.09 -5.17 -0.01
N GLU A 121 1.91 -5.60 -0.97
CA GLU A 121 1.51 -6.43 -2.12
C GLU A 121 0.79 -7.72 -1.71
N ASP A 122 1.14 -8.31 -0.56
CA ASP A 122 0.49 -9.54 -0.06
C ASP A 122 -0.97 -9.31 0.35
N PHE A 123 -1.33 -8.05 0.64
CA PHE A 123 -2.63 -7.64 1.19
C PHE A 123 -3.42 -6.73 0.26
N LEU A 124 -2.80 -6.21 -0.80
CA LEU A 124 -3.56 -5.70 -1.91
C LEU A 124 -4.51 -6.80 -2.36
N PRO A 125 -5.76 -6.47 -2.74
CA PRO A 125 -6.59 -7.45 -3.38
C PRO A 125 -5.75 -8.01 -4.50
N LYS A 126 -5.38 -9.30 -4.41
CA LYS A 126 -4.87 -10.02 -5.56
C LYS A 126 -5.92 -9.72 -6.63
N GLN A 127 -5.63 -8.81 -7.56
CA GLN A 127 -6.23 -8.88 -8.87
C GLN A 127 -5.91 -10.31 -9.26
N LYS A 128 -6.94 -11.15 -9.20
CA LYS A 128 -6.83 -12.59 -9.00
C LYS A 128 -6.15 -13.25 -10.20
N ASN A 129 -4.92 -12.95 -10.60
CA ASN A 129 -4.45 -13.34 -11.91
C ASN A 129 -5.56 -13.15 -12.97
N ALA A 130 -6.33 -12.05 -12.87
CA ALA A 130 -7.14 -11.65 -13.99
C ALA A 130 -6.05 -11.19 -14.94
N THR A 131 -5.60 -12.10 -15.81
CA THR A 131 -4.68 -11.81 -16.90
C THR A 131 -5.00 -10.40 -17.35
N ALA A 132 -4.06 -9.48 -17.16
CA ALA A 132 -4.24 -8.09 -17.57
C ALA A 132 -4.89 -8.13 -18.94
N ILE A 133 -5.93 -7.30 -19.14
CA ILE A 133 -6.66 -7.32 -20.40
C ILE A 133 -5.61 -7.22 -21.50
N ASP A 134 -5.56 -8.24 -22.35
CA ASP A 134 -4.57 -8.30 -23.39
C ASP A 134 -4.77 -7.07 -24.28
N GLU A 135 -3.73 -6.23 -24.40
CA GLU A 135 -3.79 -5.00 -25.18
C GLU A 135 -4.21 -5.26 -26.64
N SER A 136 -3.95 -6.46 -27.15
CA SER A 136 -4.36 -6.88 -28.50
C SER A 136 -5.89 -7.03 -28.64
N LYS A 137 -6.62 -7.18 -27.53
CA LYS A 137 -8.09 -7.27 -27.50
C LYS A 137 -8.77 -5.91 -27.37
N ILE A 138 -8.00 -4.83 -27.20
CA ILE A 138 -8.55 -3.48 -27.05
C ILE A 138 -8.82 -2.89 -28.42
N ASP A 139 -10.04 -2.35 -28.59
CA ASP A 139 -10.37 -1.56 -29.77
C ASP A 139 -9.79 -0.15 -29.65
N TRP A 140 -8.52 -0.02 -30.03
CA TRP A 140 -7.80 1.25 -30.05
C TRP A 140 -8.44 2.29 -30.98
N LYS A 141 -9.18 1.87 -32.01
CA LYS A 141 -9.85 2.80 -32.92
C LYS A 141 -11.04 3.48 -32.25
N GLN A 142 -11.78 2.77 -31.40
CA GLN A 142 -12.86 3.38 -30.61
C GLN A 142 -12.33 4.42 -29.62
N LEU A 143 -11.21 4.13 -28.94
CA LEU A 143 -10.58 5.08 -28.03
C LEU A 143 -10.04 6.31 -28.78
N ASP A 144 -9.43 6.11 -29.95
CA ASP A 144 -8.95 7.19 -30.79
C ASP A 144 -10.09 8.11 -31.28
N THR A 145 -11.25 7.51 -31.61
CA THR A 145 -12.48 8.26 -31.95
C THR A 145 -12.95 9.14 -30.78
N LEU A 146 -12.65 8.74 -29.54
CA LEU A 146 -12.93 9.51 -28.32
C LEU A 146 -11.80 10.49 -27.95
N GLY A 147 -10.76 10.64 -28.79
CA GLY A 147 -9.60 11.49 -28.52
C GLY A 147 -8.62 10.91 -27.49
N LEU A 148 -8.63 9.58 -27.31
CA LEU A 148 -7.78 8.86 -26.37
C LEU A 148 -6.81 7.95 -27.11
N SER A 149 -5.58 8.44 -27.34
CA SER A 149 -4.51 7.60 -27.88
C SER A 149 -3.89 6.70 -26.80
N ARG A 150 -3.27 5.60 -27.25
CA ARG A 150 -2.56 4.67 -26.37
C ARG A 150 -1.47 5.38 -25.57
N GLU A 151 -0.67 6.20 -26.23
CA GLU A 151 0.47 6.91 -25.64
C GLU A 151 0.00 7.87 -24.55
N ARG A 152 -1.14 8.55 -24.76
CA ARG A 152 -1.73 9.46 -23.77
C ARG A 152 -2.18 8.72 -22.52
N LEU A 153 -2.81 7.55 -22.69
CA LEU A 153 -3.26 6.72 -21.57
C LEU A 153 -2.08 6.10 -20.82
N GLU A 154 -1.00 5.76 -21.53
CA GLU A 154 0.24 5.23 -20.95
C GLU A 154 0.99 6.31 -20.15
N GLN A 155 1.20 7.50 -20.72
CA GLN A 155 1.87 8.62 -20.05
C GLN A 155 1.12 9.12 -18.80
N SER A 156 -0.20 9.00 -18.79
CA SER A 156 -1.02 9.37 -17.62
C SER A 156 -1.10 8.27 -16.56
N GLY A 157 -0.57 7.06 -16.83
CA GLY A 157 -0.70 5.90 -15.95
C GLY A 157 -2.13 5.34 -15.86
N GLU A 158 -3.05 5.82 -16.71
CA GLU A 158 -4.45 5.41 -16.71
C GLU A 158 -4.63 4.10 -17.50
N LEU A 159 -3.76 3.83 -18.48
CA LEU A 159 -3.77 2.58 -19.24
C LEU A 159 -3.56 1.37 -18.31
N GLU A 160 -2.52 1.40 -17.48
CA GLU A 160 -2.21 0.33 -16.54
C GLU A 160 -3.39 0.04 -15.60
N LYS A 161 -4.05 1.08 -15.10
CA LYS A 161 -5.25 0.94 -14.26
C LYS A 161 -6.37 0.22 -15.00
N MET A 162 -6.69 0.66 -16.22
CA MET A 162 -7.79 0.08 -17.00
C MET A 162 -7.50 -1.34 -17.48
N LEU A 163 -6.25 -1.66 -17.87
CA LEU A 163 -5.82 -3.03 -18.20
C LEU A 163 -5.98 -3.98 -17.02
N ASN A 164 -5.84 -3.44 -15.82
CA ASN A 164 -5.99 -4.14 -14.57
C ASN A 164 -7.40 -4.01 -13.96
N TRP A 165 -8.42 -3.81 -14.81
CA TRP A 165 -9.84 -3.77 -14.43
C TRP A 165 -10.25 -2.64 -13.49
N GLN A 166 -9.40 -1.62 -13.32
CA GLN A 166 -9.72 -0.43 -12.54
C GLN A 166 -10.34 0.65 -13.42
N LYS A 167 -11.03 1.60 -12.79
CA LYS A 167 -11.52 2.81 -13.48
C LYS A 167 -10.37 3.81 -13.62
N SER A 168 -10.32 4.52 -14.73
CA SER A 168 -9.48 5.69 -14.86
C SER A 168 -9.91 6.81 -13.91
N ASN A 169 -9.02 7.76 -13.68
CA ASN A 169 -9.37 9.10 -13.24
C ASN A 169 -10.22 9.83 -14.31
N LEU A 170 -10.62 11.08 -14.03
CA LEU A 170 -11.34 11.89 -15.02
C LEU A 170 -10.43 12.14 -16.24
N LEU A 171 -10.89 11.70 -17.39
CA LEU A 171 -10.25 11.87 -18.69
C LEU A 171 -11.14 12.70 -19.58
N THR A 172 -10.56 13.71 -20.23
CA THR A 172 -11.26 14.48 -21.27
C THR A 172 -11.43 13.60 -22.52
N ILE A 173 -12.67 13.36 -22.89
CA ILE A 173 -13.10 12.62 -24.08
C ILE A 173 -13.84 13.53 -25.06
N ALA A 174 -13.73 13.21 -26.34
CA ALA A 174 -14.45 13.84 -27.43
C ALA A 174 -15.53 12.89 -27.94
N VAL A 175 -16.80 13.13 -27.60
CA VAL A 175 -17.92 12.28 -28.00
C VAL A 175 -18.56 12.85 -29.27
N PRO A 176 -18.40 12.19 -30.43
CA PRO A 176 -19.11 12.60 -31.64
C PRO A 176 -20.61 12.28 -31.52
N ILE A 177 -21.47 13.27 -31.74
CA ILE A 177 -22.93 13.14 -31.76
C ILE A 177 -23.45 13.84 -33.02
N GLY A 178 -23.78 13.04 -34.04
CA GLY A 178 -24.16 13.56 -35.36
C GLY A 178 -23.01 14.38 -35.97
N ASP A 179 -23.29 15.64 -36.30
CA ASP A 179 -22.31 16.56 -36.91
C ASP A 179 -21.53 17.40 -35.87
N THR A 180 -21.74 17.15 -34.57
CA THR A 180 -21.10 17.92 -33.48
C THR A 180 -20.28 17.02 -32.57
N THR A 181 -19.16 17.53 -32.06
CA THR A 181 -18.33 16.83 -31.06
C THR A 181 -18.50 17.48 -29.69
N ILE A 182 -18.89 16.70 -28.69
CA ILE A 182 -18.99 17.15 -27.29
C ILE A 182 -17.71 16.79 -26.56
N TYR A 183 -17.07 17.78 -25.94
CA TYR A 183 -15.94 17.55 -25.04
C TYR A 183 -16.45 17.45 -23.59
N THR A 184 -16.14 16.34 -22.93
CA THR A 184 -16.55 16.10 -21.54
C THR A 184 -15.49 15.31 -20.80
N GLU A 185 -15.55 15.30 -19.47
CA GLU A 185 -14.71 14.43 -18.65
C GLU A 185 -15.48 13.17 -18.24
N ALA A 186 -14.82 12.02 -18.29
CA ALA A 186 -15.40 10.75 -17.90
C ALA A 186 -14.35 9.84 -17.25
N ARG A 187 -14.82 8.90 -16.41
CA ARG A 187 -14.01 7.77 -15.94
C ARG A 187 -14.31 6.56 -16.79
N LEU A 188 -13.27 5.95 -17.35
CA LEU A 188 -13.37 4.81 -18.26
C LEU A 188 -12.92 3.53 -17.58
N ALA A 189 -13.41 2.39 -18.07
CA ALA A 189 -12.95 1.06 -17.68
C ALA A 189 -13.16 0.10 -18.85
N PHE A 190 -12.18 -0.76 -19.09
CA PHE A 190 -12.34 -1.85 -20.05
C PHE A 190 -13.25 -2.94 -19.48
N ARG A 191 -14.07 -3.51 -20.36
CA ARG A 191 -14.95 -4.64 -20.06
C ARG A 191 -14.86 -5.64 -21.21
N THR A 192 -14.99 -6.92 -20.86
CA THR A 192 -15.12 -8.03 -21.81
C THR A 192 -16.58 -8.38 -22.05
#